data_AF-A0A3Z9VBR7-F1
#
_entry.id   AF-A0A3Z9VBR7-F1
#
_cell.length_a   1.000
_cell.length_b   1.000
_cell.length_c   1.000
_cell.angle_alpha   90.00
_cell.angle_beta   90.00
_cell.angle_gamma   90.00
#
_symmetry.space_group_name_H-M   'P 1'
#
loop_
_entity.id
_entity.type
_entity.pdbx_description
1 polymer ?
#
loop_
_entity_poly.entity_id
_entity_poly.type
_entity_poly.pdbx_seq_one_letter_code
_entity_poly.pdbx_strand_id
1 'polypeptide(L)'
;MHKAIETWFTKIYLNKIIHKEKNDKLFINITSCLAFILSIYGKTDENKSKMTPAVMAYIKKTKNTFIAKLKRVKNHESIIDLQAKYPKLDIVSAYQFLTLKDKFKITKSEIQDFETLIDILSKNAQKSKK
;
A
#
# COMPACT_ATOMS: atom_id res chain seq x y z
N MET A 1 -8.82 17.70 -3.45
CA MET A 1 -8.12 17.50 -2.16
C MET A 1 -8.02 16.03 -1.74
N HIS A 2 -9.15 15.35 -1.48
CA HIS A 2 -9.18 13.94 -1.05
C HIS A 2 -8.37 13.00 -1.95
N LYS A 3 -8.61 13.03 -3.26
CA LYS A 3 -7.84 12.26 -4.25
C LYS A 3 -6.33 12.54 -4.23
N ALA A 4 -5.92 13.77 -3.91
CA ALA A 4 -4.50 14.13 -3.80
C ALA A 4 -3.85 13.49 -2.57
N ILE A 5 -4.59 13.47 -1.44
CA ILE A 5 -4.17 12.78 -0.21
C ILE A 5 -4.11 11.28 -0.44
N GLU A 6 -5.13 10.67 -1.04
CA GLU A 6 -5.13 9.25 -1.40
C GLU A 6 -3.95 8.90 -2.31
N THR A 7 -3.71 9.68 -3.37
CA THR A 7 -2.59 9.47 -4.29
C THR A 7 -1.23 9.59 -3.58
N TRP A 8 -1.10 10.54 -2.66
CA TRP A 8 0.11 10.73 -1.84
C TRP A 8 0.40 9.46 -1.04
N PHE A 9 -0.59 8.96 -0.31
CA PHE A 9 -0.45 7.74 0.49
C PHE A 9 -0.24 6.49 -0.37
N THR A 10 -0.94 6.35 -1.49
CA THR A 10 -0.70 5.26 -2.45
C THR A 10 0.76 5.22 -2.89
N LYS A 11 1.32 6.35 -3.34
CA LYS A 11 2.72 6.40 -3.79
C LYS A 11 3.69 6.02 -2.67
N ILE A 12 3.50 6.57 -1.47
CA ILE A 12 4.37 6.30 -0.32
C ILE A 12 4.35 4.82 0.07
N TYR A 13 3.17 4.23 0.23
CA TYR A 13 3.08 2.83 0.65
C TYR A 13 3.57 1.87 -0.43
N LEU A 14 3.33 2.17 -1.71
CA LEU A 14 3.88 1.37 -2.81
C LEU A 14 5.41 1.45 -2.84
N ASN A 15 6.00 2.63 -2.70
CA ASN A 15 7.46 2.79 -2.63
C ASN A 15 8.05 2.04 -1.44
N LYS A 16 7.40 2.11 -0.27
CA LYS A 16 7.81 1.35 0.90
C LYS A 16 7.88 -0.16 0.63
N ILE A 17 6.85 -0.69 -0.05
CA ILE A 17 6.78 -2.11 -0.42
C ILE A 17 7.89 -2.47 -1.42
N ILE A 18 8.03 -1.69 -2.50
CA ILE A 18 9.01 -1.94 -3.57
C ILE A 18 10.45 -1.94 -3.03
N HIS A 19 10.78 -0.98 -2.18
CA HIS A 19 12.14 -0.78 -1.68
C HIS A 19 12.42 -1.53 -0.36
N LYS A 20 11.45 -2.30 0.15
CA LYS A 20 11.55 -3.03 1.44
C LYS A 20 11.97 -2.12 2.60
N GLU A 21 11.51 -0.87 2.56
CA GLU A 21 11.92 0.13 3.54
C GLU A 21 11.33 -0.19 4.92
N LYS A 22 12.22 -0.27 5.92
CA LYS A 22 11.85 -0.57 7.31
C LYS A 22 11.63 0.71 8.13
N ASN A 23 12.09 1.86 7.64
CA ASN A 23 12.02 3.12 8.36
C ASN A 23 10.70 3.86 8.13
N ASP A 24 9.69 3.48 8.92
CA ASP A 24 8.34 4.07 8.90
C ASP A 24 8.31 5.59 9.09
N LYS A 25 9.30 6.14 9.81
CA LYS A 25 9.39 7.57 10.14
C LYS A 25 9.76 8.43 8.93
N LEU A 26 10.53 7.88 7.98
CA LEU A 26 11.01 8.64 6.83
C LEU A 26 9.94 8.82 5.74
N PHE A 27 8.97 7.88 5.66
CA PHE A 27 8.07 7.79 4.51
C PHE A 27 6.67 8.37 4.74
N ILE A 28 6.14 8.40 5.97
CA ILE A 28 4.74 8.80 6.24
C ILE A 28 4.70 10.07 7.11
N ASN A 29 5.22 11.18 6.56
CA ASN A 29 5.15 12.48 7.24
C ASN A 29 3.78 13.15 6.99
N ILE A 30 2.89 13.04 7.98
CA ILE A 30 1.56 13.68 7.98
C ILE A 30 1.68 15.20 7.82
N THR A 31 2.70 15.80 8.43
CA THR A 31 2.95 17.25 8.38
C THR A 31 3.35 17.69 6.98
N SER A 32 4.19 16.92 6.27
CA SER A 32 4.53 17.20 4.86
C SER A 32 3.33 17.06 3.94
N CYS A 33 2.48 16.05 4.14
CA CYS A 33 1.24 15.89 3.38
C CYS A 33 0.29 17.07 3.64
N LEU A 34 0.12 17.47 4.91
CA LEU A 34 -0.68 18.63 5.29
C LEU A 34 -0.16 19.91 4.63
N ALA A 35 1.14 20.20 4.73
CA ALA A 35 1.76 21.37 4.14
C ALA A 35 1.56 21.41 2.61
N PHE A 36 1.74 20.27 1.92
CA PHE A 36 1.50 20.15 0.48
C PHE A 36 0.03 20.41 0.10
N ILE A 37 -0.92 19.89 0.87
CA ILE A 37 -2.34 20.13 0.59
C ILE A 37 -2.70 21.59 0.87
N LEU A 38 -2.21 22.17 1.95
CA LEU A 38 -2.47 23.58 2.27
C LEU A 38 -1.81 24.53 1.26
N SER A 39 -0.66 24.18 0.65
CA SER A 39 -0.03 25.03 -0.38
C SER A 39 -0.84 25.08 -1.68
N ILE A 40 -1.58 24.02 -2.02
CA ILE A 40 -2.42 23.96 -3.23
C ILE A 40 -3.80 24.57 -2.98
N TYR A 41 -4.42 24.25 -1.85
CA TYR A 41 -5.84 24.57 -1.60
C TYR A 41 -6.06 25.71 -0.59
N GLY A 42 -5.10 25.97 0.31
CA GLY A 42 -5.16 27.02 1.33
C GLY A 42 -4.51 28.33 0.87
N LYS A 43 -5.14 29.01 -0.10
CA LYS A 43 -4.59 30.19 -0.80
C LYS A 43 -4.28 31.42 0.07
N THR A 44 -4.77 31.46 1.31
CA THR A 44 -4.58 32.56 2.28
C THR A 44 -4.42 31.95 3.68
N ASP A 45 -3.74 32.63 4.61
CA ASP A 45 -3.50 32.07 5.95
C ASP A 45 -4.78 31.83 6.76
N GLU A 46 -5.79 32.70 6.61
CA GLU A 46 -7.11 32.49 7.21
C GLU A 46 -7.76 31.18 6.72
N ASN A 47 -7.74 30.97 5.40
CA ASN A 47 -8.27 29.75 4.78
C ASN A 47 -7.45 28.51 5.17
N LYS A 48 -6.11 28.60 5.27
CA LYS A 48 -5.26 27.50 5.78
C LYS A 48 -5.67 27.10 7.19
N SER A 49 -5.87 28.07 8.08
CA SER A 49 -6.27 27.84 9.47
C SER A 49 -7.61 27.11 9.54
N LYS A 50 -8.63 27.60 8.80
CA LYS A 50 -9.97 26.99 8.74
C LYS A 50 -9.95 25.56 8.16
N MET A 51 -9.11 25.29 7.17
CA MET A 51 -9.04 23.98 6.51
C MET A 51 -8.23 22.94 7.29
N THR A 52 -7.22 23.36 8.06
CA THR A 52 -6.25 22.47 8.71
C THR A 52 -6.88 21.31 9.48
N PRO A 53 -7.90 21.53 10.35
CA PRO A 53 -8.52 20.44 11.10
C PRO A 53 -9.15 19.36 10.20
N ALA A 54 -9.90 19.79 9.17
CA ALA A 54 -10.56 18.89 8.23
C ALA A 54 -9.54 18.10 7.38
N VAL A 55 -8.49 18.77 6.89
CA VAL A 55 -7.41 18.12 6.14
C VAL A 55 -6.68 17.10 7.00
N MET A 56 -6.32 17.46 8.24
CA MET A 56 -5.67 16.53 9.17
C MET A 56 -6.54 15.31 9.49
N ALA A 57 -7.84 15.51 9.73
CA ALA A 57 -8.76 14.41 10.00
C ALA A 57 -8.80 13.42 8.81
N TYR A 58 -8.88 13.94 7.58
CA TYR A 58 -8.90 13.11 6.38
C TYR A 58 -7.55 12.41 6.13
N ILE A 59 -6.41 13.08 6.37
CA ILE A 59 -5.08 12.46 6.30
C ILE A 59 -4.98 11.28 7.28
N LYS A 60 -5.38 11.47 8.54
CA LYS A 60 -5.36 10.42 9.56
C LYS A 60 -6.26 9.24 9.18
N LYS A 61 -7.48 9.52 8.72
CA LYS A 61 -8.42 8.49 8.23
C LYS A 61 -7.80 7.68 7.09
N THR A 62 -7.26 8.36 6.08
CA THR A 62 -6.64 7.73 4.92
C THR A 62 -5.47 6.84 5.34
N LYS A 63 -4.55 7.35 6.15
CA LYS A 63 -3.42 6.58 6.69
C LYS A 63 -3.90 5.28 7.37
N ASN A 64 -4.88 5.38 8.26
CA ASN A 64 -5.42 4.23 8.97
C ASN A 64 -6.06 3.21 8.04
N THR A 65 -6.74 3.65 6.97
CA THR A 65 -7.30 2.76 5.94
C THR A 65 -6.20 1.95 5.24
N PHE A 66 -5.09 2.59 4.85
CA PHE A 66 -3.96 1.88 4.22
C PHE A 66 -3.31 0.89 5.19
N ILE A 67 -3.05 1.28 6.43
CA ILE A 67 -2.51 0.39 7.47
C ILE A 67 -3.42 -0.84 7.65
N ALA A 68 -4.73 -0.62 7.73
CA ALA A 68 -5.70 -1.69 7.88
C ALA A 68 -5.76 -2.62 6.65
N LYS A 69 -5.67 -2.10 5.42
CA LYS A 69 -5.55 -2.92 4.19
C LYS A 69 -4.31 -3.81 4.25
N LEU A 70 -3.15 -3.24 4.56
CA LEU A 70 -1.88 -3.98 4.63
C LEU A 70 -1.88 -5.04 5.73
N LYS A 71 -2.41 -4.70 6.91
CA LYS A 71 -2.53 -5.64 8.04
C LYS A 71 -3.46 -6.81 7.70
N ARG A 72 -4.56 -6.56 6.99
CA ARG A 72 -5.47 -7.62 6.54
C ARG A 72 -4.77 -8.63 5.64
N VAL A 73 -3.99 -8.18 4.65
CA VAL A 73 -3.22 -9.09 3.78
C VAL A 73 -2.21 -9.90 4.59
N LYS A 74 -1.44 -9.22 5.46
CA LYS A 74 -0.38 -9.87 6.27
C LYS A 74 -0.91 -10.98 7.18
N ASN A 75 -2.13 -10.81 7.69
CA ASN A 75 -2.73 -11.72 8.66
C ASN A 75 -3.71 -12.72 8.03
N HIS A 76 -3.88 -12.70 6.70
CA HIS A 76 -4.83 -13.59 6.04
C HIS A 76 -4.24 -15.01 5.90
N GLU A 77 -4.95 -16.02 6.41
CA GLU A 77 -4.47 -17.41 6.46
C GLU A 77 -3.98 -17.92 5.11
N SER A 78 -4.79 -17.80 4.04
CA SER A 78 -4.36 -18.28 2.72
C SER A 78 -3.13 -17.56 2.16
N ILE A 79 -2.88 -16.30 2.54
CA ILE A 79 -1.67 -15.58 2.12
C ILE A 79 -0.46 -16.08 2.91
N ILE A 80 -0.65 -16.38 4.19
CA ILE A 80 0.37 -17.01 5.05
C ILE A 80 0.73 -18.40 4.51
N ASP A 81 -0.27 -19.19 4.14
CA ASP A 81 -0.08 -20.53 3.55
C ASP A 81 0.68 -20.44 2.22
N LEU A 82 0.33 -19.48 1.36
CA LEU A 82 1.08 -19.22 0.12
C LEU A 82 2.52 -18.79 0.40
N GLN A 83 2.76 -17.95 1.40
CA GLN A 83 4.11 -17.56 1.80
C GLN A 83 4.93 -18.76 2.28
N ALA A 84 4.30 -19.73 2.98
CA ALA A 84 4.94 -20.98 3.39
C ALA A 84 5.21 -21.91 2.20
N LYS A 85 4.30 -21.97 1.21
CA LYS A 85 4.45 -22.76 -0.02
C LYS A 85 5.57 -22.23 -0.92
N TYR A 86 5.76 -20.91 -0.98
CA TYR A 86 6.82 -20.26 -1.77
C TYR A 86 7.78 -19.44 -0.89
N PRO A 87 8.59 -20.09 -0.03
CA PRO A 87 9.38 -19.40 1.01
C PRO A 87 10.50 -18.51 0.46
N LYS A 88 10.90 -18.71 -0.80
CA LYS A 88 11.91 -17.89 -1.48
C LYS A 88 11.34 -16.59 -2.08
N LEU A 89 10.02 -16.45 -2.12
CA LEU A 89 9.32 -15.29 -2.68
C LEU A 89 8.76 -14.42 -1.55
N ASP A 90 8.63 -13.12 -1.80
CA ASP A 90 8.01 -12.17 -0.86
C ASP A 90 6.52 -12.01 -1.19
N ILE A 91 5.75 -13.07 -0.91
CA ILE A 91 4.33 -13.22 -1.26
C ILE A 91 3.50 -12.13 -0.59
N VAL A 92 3.74 -11.90 0.70
CA VAL A 92 2.99 -10.90 1.48
C VAL A 92 3.14 -9.51 0.88
N SER A 93 4.36 -9.08 0.58
CA SER A 93 4.63 -7.76 0.00
C SER A 93 4.05 -7.63 -1.41
N ALA A 94 4.17 -8.68 -2.23
CA ALA A 94 3.59 -8.70 -3.58
C ALA A 94 2.06 -8.57 -3.55
N TYR A 95 1.38 -9.30 -2.67
CA TYR A 95 -0.08 -9.23 -2.57
C TYR A 95 -0.54 -7.89 -1.99
N GLN A 96 0.20 -7.32 -1.02
CA GLN A 96 -0.03 -5.97 -0.51
C GLN A 96 0.07 -4.93 -1.63
N PHE A 97 1.08 -5.02 -2.50
CA PHE A 97 1.24 -4.14 -3.65
C PHE A 97 0.02 -4.18 -4.58
N LEU A 98 -0.42 -5.39 -4.95
CA LEU A 98 -1.59 -5.59 -5.83
C LEU A 98 -2.89 -5.10 -5.18
N THR A 99 -3.04 -5.29 -3.88
CA THR A 99 -4.19 -4.79 -3.11
C THR A 99 -4.22 -3.26 -3.07
N LEU A 100 -3.07 -2.60 -2.91
CA LEU A 100 -3.00 -1.12 -2.93
C LEU A 100 -3.19 -0.51 -4.32
N LYS A 101 -2.94 -1.29 -5.39
CA LYS A 101 -3.26 -0.90 -6.77
C LYS A 101 -4.71 -1.18 -7.16
N ASP A 102 -5.53 -1.68 -6.21
CA ASP A 102 -6.88 -2.17 -6.42
C ASP A 102 -6.96 -3.18 -7.58
N LYS A 103 -5.92 -3.99 -7.76
CA LYS A 103 -5.84 -5.05 -8.78
C LYS A 103 -6.30 -6.40 -8.28
N PHE A 104 -6.10 -6.66 -6.99
CA PHE A 104 -6.53 -7.86 -6.29
C PHE A 104 -7.27 -7.45 -5.02
N LYS A 105 -8.36 -8.13 -4.69
CA LYS A 105 -8.95 -8.12 -3.36
C LYS A 105 -8.56 -9.40 -2.62
N ILE A 106 -8.95 -9.48 -1.35
CA ILE A 106 -8.70 -10.65 -0.51
C ILE A 106 -9.89 -11.59 -0.62
N THR A 107 -10.09 -12.16 -1.81
CA THR A 107 -11.13 -13.16 -2.10
C THR A 107 -10.47 -14.49 -2.44
N LYS A 108 -11.18 -15.60 -2.20
CA LYS A 108 -10.65 -16.93 -2.51
C LYS A 108 -10.22 -17.08 -3.98
N SER A 109 -11.03 -16.56 -4.91
CA SER A 109 -10.75 -16.62 -6.35
C SER A 109 -9.45 -15.88 -6.70
N GLU A 110 -9.32 -14.62 -6.26
CA GLU A 110 -8.14 -13.82 -6.61
C GLU A 110 -6.86 -14.34 -5.94
N ILE A 111 -6.96 -14.93 -4.75
CA ILE A 111 -5.80 -15.59 -4.11
C ILE A 111 -5.37 -16.81 -4.94
N GLN A 112 -6.32 -17.58 -5.46
CA GLN A 112 -6.03 -18.73 -6.32
C GLN A 112 -5.46 -18.32 -7.69
N ASP A 113 -5.95 -17.22 -8.27
CA ASP A 113 -5.39 -16.63 -9.49
C ASP A 113 -3.94 -16.19 -9.27
N PHE A 114 -3.65 -15.57 -8.12
CA PHE A 114 -2.30 -15.16 -7.75
C PHE A 114 -1.36 -16.35 -7.54
N GLU A 115 -1.83 -17.41 -6.88
CA GLU A 115 -1.08 -18.66 -6.73
C GLU A 115 -0.75 -19.28 -8.08
N THR A 116 -1.72 -19.36 -8.98
CA THR A 116 -1.55 -19.88 -10.34
C THR A 116 -0.49 -19.08 -11.11
N LEU A 117 -0.51 -17.76 -10.98
CA LEU A 117 0.49 -16.87 -11.58
C LEU A 117 1.90 -17.17 -11.04
N ILE A 118 2.05 -17.35 -9.73
CA ILE A 118 3.34 -17.72 -9.11
C ILE A 118 3.81 -19.07 -9.62
N ASP A 119 2.93 -20.07 -9.72
CA ASP A 119 3.27 -21.41 -10.19
C ASP A 119 3.78 -21.39 -11.64
N ILE A 120 3.11 -20.64 -12.52
CA ILE A 120 3.55 -20.48 -13.92
C ILE A 120 4.94 -19.85 -13.98
N LEU A 121 5.15 -18.74 -13.27
CA LEU A 121 6.44 -18.03 -13.26
C LEU A 121 7.56 -18.90 -12.65
N SER A 122 7.25 -19.65 -11.60
CA SER A 122 8.21 -20.51 -10.89
C SER A 122 8.64 -21.72 -11.73
N LYS A 123 7.72 -22.33 -12.49
CA LYS A 123 8.03 -23.44 -13.41
C LYS A 123 8.93 -23.00 -14.57
N ASN A 124 8.75 -21.79 -15.09
CA ASN A 124 9.55 -21.26 -16.19
C ASN A 124 10.96 -20.83 -15.75
N ALA A 125 11.10 -20.30 -14.53
CA ALA A 125 12.40 -19.94 -13.95
C ALA A 125 13.33 -21.15 -13.71
N GLN A 126 12.77 -22.37 -13.57
CA GLN A 126 13.56 -23.60 -13.46
C GLN A 126 14.07 -24.09 -14.83
N LYS A 127 13.35 -23.80 -15.92
CA LYS A 127 13.75 -24.21 -17.28
C LYS A 127 14.91 -23.39 -17.82
N SER A 128 15.08 -22.13 -17.42
CA SER A 128 16.16 -21.25 -17.88
C SER A 128 17.50 -21.45 -17.16
N LYS A 129 17.56 -22.36 -16.17
CA LYS A 129 18.79 -22.74 -15.46
C LYS A 129 19.42 -24.05 -15.97
N LYS A 130 18.87 -24.63 -17.04
CA LYS A 130 19.46 -25.72 -17.81
C LYS A 130 20.04 -25.15 -19.10
#